data_AF-A0A2D5JQC7-F1
#
_entry.id   AF-A0A2D5JQC7-F1
#
_cell.length_a   1.000
_cell.length_b   1.000
_cell.length_c   1.000
_cell.angle_alpha   90.00
_cell.angle_beta   90.00
_cell.angle_gamma   90.00
#
_symmetry.space_group_name_H-M   'P 1'
#
loop_
_entity.id
_entity.type
_entity.pdbx_description
1 polymer ?
#
loop_
_entity_poly.entity_id
_entity_poly.type
_entity_poly.pdbx_seq_one_letter_code
_entity_poly.pdbx_strand_id
1 'polypeptide(L)'
;RTLATAGSSQLIAGEDKIVEELLGLNFEISMKSFFQTNPKSAEKLYSKVIDYALENKDAIDNTVVMDLFCGTGTIGQILASKSTNTKIIGVDIVASAIKDAIKNAKRNNIDGLQFYTADVGKFLNEHPEYKNKIRTIILDPSRAGIAPKTLLKIITINADRIVYVSCNPATQARDTEEMMKHGYQIKKISLVDQFPHTSHIETVVLFEKI
;
A
#
# COMPACT_ATOMS: atom_id res chain seq x y z
N ARG A 1 8.61 -10.75 6.09
CA ARG A 1 9.53 -10.59 4.93
C ARG A 1 10.84 -11.28 5.29
N THR A 2 11.24 -12.33 4.58
CA THR A 2 12.59 -12.91 4.73
C THR A 2 13.55 -11.88 4.18
N LEU A 3 14.34 -11.24 5.05
CA LEU A 3 15.43 -10.39 4.61
C LEU A 3 16.45 -11.32 3.94
N ALA A 4 16.47 -11.33 2.60
CA ALA A 4 17.59 -11.87 1.84
C ALA A 4 18.80 -10.94 2.04
N THR A 5 19.32 -10.88 3.26
CA THR A 5 20.44 -10.01 3.66
C THR A 5 21.61 -10.79 4.22
N ALA A 6 21.63 -12.12 4.05
CA ALA A 6 22.82 -12.89 4.32
C ALA A 6 23.84 -12.62 3.20
N GLY A 7 24.90 -11.86 3.50
CA GLY A 7 26.02 -11.59 2.59
C GLY A 7 26.32 -10.11 2.35
N SER A 8 27.46 -9.85 1.68
CA SER A 8 27.86 -8.55 1.15
C SER A 8 27.67 -8.51 -0.36
N SER A 9 27.35 -7.33 -0.90
CA SER A 9 27.25 -7.09 -2.34
C SER A 9 28.15 -5.91 -2.69
N GLN A 10 28.91 -6.03 -3.76
CA GLN A 10 29.79 -4.98 -4.27
C GLN A 10 29.43 -4.66 -5.72
N LEU A 11 29.30 -3.38 -6.04
CA LEU A 11 29.13 -2.93 -7.42
C LEU A 11 30.45 -3.11 -8.18
N ILE A 12 30.41 -3.84 -9.29
CA ILE A 12 31.59 -4.07 -10.14
C ILE A 12 31.65 -3.06 -11.30
N ALA A 13 30.49 -2.71 -11.88
CA ALA A 13 30.38 -1.73 -12.96
C ALA A 13 28.94 -1.18 -13.06
N GLY A 14 28.79 0.03 -13.62
CA GLY A 14 27.48 0.65 -13.87
C GLY A 14 26.91 1.40 -12.66
N GLU A 15 25.59 1.39 -12.53
CA GLU A 15 24.87 1.96 -11.39
C GLU A 15 24.37 0.83 -10.48
N ASP A 16 24.34 1.05 -9.16
CA ASP A 16 23.86 0.07 -8.19
C ASP A 16 22.32 -0.01 -8.10
N LYS A 17 21.64 0.73 -8.97
CA LYS A 17 20.19 0.92 -8.96
C LYS A 17 19.66 1.05 -10.38
N ILE A 18 18.39 0.74 -10.54
CA ILE A 18 17.63 0.98 -11.77
C ILE A 18 16.49 1.95 -11.47
N VAL A 19 16.01 2.64 -12.49
CA VAL A 19 14.82 3.49 -12.40
C VAL A 19 13.76 2.89 -13.31
N GLU A 20 12.60 2.57 -12.74
CA GLU A 20 11.44 2.07 -13.47
C GLU A 20 10.35 3.14 -13.47
N GLU A 21 9.72 3.36 -14.63
CA GLU A 21 8.55 4.22 -14.73
C GLU A 21 7.28 3.40 -14.47
N LEU A 22 6.42 3.88 -13.58
CA LEU A 22 5.08 3.34 -13.37
C LEU A 22 4.07 4.49 -13.29
N LEU A 23 3.07 4.46 -14.18
CA LEU A 23 1.99 5.45 -14.21
C LEU A 23 2.50 6.91 -14.22
N GLY A 24 3.59 7.17 -14.95
CA GLY A 24 4.19 8.51 -15.10
C GLY A 24 5.08 8.95 -13.94
N LEU A 25 5.33 8.08 -12.95
CA LEU A 25 6.26 8.32 -11.85
C LEU A 25 7.49 7.43 -11.97
N ASN A 26 8.64 7.94 -11.54
CA ASN A 26 9.92 7.27 -11.60
C ASN A 26 10.30 6.70 -10.23
N PHE A 27 10.52 5.39 -10.16
CA PHE A 27 10.89 4.69 -8.94
C PHE A 27 12.31 4.14 -9.06
N GLU A 28 13.20 4.64 -8.22
CA GLU A 28 14.53 4.07 -8.03
C GLU A 28 14.43 2.77 -7.22
N ILE A 29 15.04 1.71 -7.75
CA ILE A 29 15.00 0.36 -7.19
C ILE A 29 16.45 -0.08 -6.95
N SER A 30 16.77 -0.35 -5.68
CA SER A 30 18.04 -0.97 -5.32
C SER A 30 17.94 -2.50 -5.37
N MET A 31 19.08 -3.18 -5.44
CA MET A 31 19.17 -4.65 -5.44
C MET A 31 18.40 -5.33 -4.29
N LYS A 32 18.26 -4.66 -3.13
CA LYS A 32 17.58 -5.21 -1.94
C LYS A 32 16.13 -4.76 -1.81
N SER A 33 15.69 -3.83 -2.64
CA SER A 33 14.34 -3.26 -2.59
C SER A 33 13.37 -4.22 -3.28
N PHE A 34 12.21 -4.43 -2.69
CA PHE A 34 11.13 -5.13 -3.36
C PHE A 34 10.51 -4.22 -4.41
N PHE A 35 10.29 -4.76 -5.61
CA PHE A 35 9.52 -4.12 -6.66
C PHE A 35 8.74 -5.17 -7.44
N GLN A 36 7.64 -4.77 -8.06
CA GLN A 36 6.80 -5.68 -8.83
C GLN A 36 7.57 -6.25 -10.03
N THR A 37 7.59 -7.57 -10.18
CA THR A 37 8.37 -8.25 -11.22
C THR A 37 7.81 -8.06 -12.63
N ASN A 38 6.53 -7.75 -12.76
CA ASN A 38 5.85 -7.46 -14.02
C ASN A 38 5.29 -6.03 -13.98
N PRO A 39 6.07 -5.02 -14.44
CA PRO A 39 5.66 -3.61 -14.38
C PRO A 39 4.35 -3.33 -15.11
N LYS A 40 4.14 -3.88 -16.31
CA LYS A 40 2.91 -3.67 -17.10
C LYS A 40 1.65 -4.18 -16.40
N SER A 41 1.76 -5.30 -15.68
CA SER A 41 0.64 -5.79 -14.86
C SER A 41 0.50 -4.97 -13.57
N ALA A 42 1.61 -4.56 -12.96
CA ALA A 42 1.59 -3.71 -11.78
C ALA A 42 0.90 -2.37 -12.04
N GLU A 43 1.08 -1.77 -13.23
CA GLU A 43 0.34 -0.57 -13.63
C GLU A 43 -1.18 -0.78 -13.62
N LYS A 44 -1.66 -1.95 -14.09
CA LYS A 44 -3.09 -2.30 -14.04
C LYS A 44 -3.56 -2.51 -12.61
N LEU A 45 -2.78 -3.20 -11.80
CA LEU A 45 -3.04 -3.42 -10.37
C LEU A 45 -3.20 -2.08 -9.64
N TYR A 46 -2.18 -1.22 -9.74
CA TYR A 46 -2.15 0.07 -9.08
C TYR A 46 -3.23 1.00 -9.62
N SER A 47 -3.46 1.03 -10.94
CA SER A 47 -4.59 1.78 -11.50
C SER A 47 -5.90 1.37 -10.84
N LYS A 48 -6.10 0.08 -10.58
CA LYS A 48 -7.35 -0.38 -9.97
C LYS A 48 -7.48 -0.07 -8.49
N VAL A 49 -6.37 -0.11 -7.76
CA VAL A 49 -6.29 0.37 -6.38
C VAL A 49 -6.66 1.84 -6.30
N ILE A 50 -6.11 2.65 -7.20
CA ILE A 50 -6.35 4.10 -7.24
C ILE A 50 -7.79 4.40 -7.66
N ASP A 51 -8.33 3.72 -8.68
CA ASP A 51 -9.74 3.84 -9.07
C ASP A 51 -10.66 3.61 -7.85
N TYR A 52 -10.42 2.51 -7.12
CA TYR A 52 -11.23 2.15 -5.96
C TYR A 52 -11.04 3.10 -4.78
N ALA A 53 -9.82 3.59 -4.56
CA ALA A 53 -9.59 4.61 -3.55
C ALA A 53 -10.39 5.87 -3.92
N LEU A 54 -10.20 6.40 -5.14
CA LEU A 54 -10.71 7.67 -5.65
C LEU A 54 -12.20 7.71 -6.01
N GLU A 55 -12.88 6.58 -6.03
CA GLU A 55 -14.28 6.51 -6.48
C GLU A 55 -15.26 7.35 -5.64
N ASN A 56 -15.00 7.55 -4.35
CA ASN A 56 -15.84 8.35 -3.46
C ASN A 56 -15.06 9.55 -2.94
N LYS A 57 -15.37 10.73 -3.51
CA LYS A 57 -14.69 11.98 -3.17
C LYS A 57 -14.89 12.40 -1.71
N ASP A 58 -16.04 12.11 -1.11
CA ASP A 58 -16.32 12.45 0.29
C ASP A 58 -15.40 11.68 1.25
N ALA A 59 -14.92 10.51 0.84
CA ALA A 59 -13.98 9.70 1.61
C ALA A 59 -12.50 10.16 1.45
N ILE A 60 -12.23 11.20 0.66
CA ILE A 60 -10.88 11.60 0.21
C ILE A 60 -10.61 13.09 0.34
N ASP A 61 -11.56 13.93 -0.04
CA ASP A 61 -11.40 15.38 -0.04
C ASP A 61 -11.38 15.90 1.40
N ASN A 62 -10.30 16.59 1.77
CA ASN A 62 -10.05 17.09 3.13
C ASN A 62 -10.01 15.98 4.20
N THR A 63 -9.77 14.74 3.79
CA THR A 63 -9.61 13.59 4.70
C THR A 63 -8.16 13.11 4.74
N VAL A 64 -7.91 12.10 5.57
CA VAL A 64 -6.65 11.36 5.59
C VAL A 64 -6.84 10.00 4.91
N VAL A 65 -5.93 9.68 3.99
CA VAL A 65 -5.79 8.33 3.42
C VAL A 65 -4.54 7.68 3.99
N MET A 66 -4.67 6.46 4.51
CA MET A 66 -3.53 5.68 5.00
C MET A 66 -3.14 4.59 4.00
N ASP A 67 -1.88 4.57 3.60
CA ASP A 67 -1.24 3.48 2.86
C ASP A 67 -0.46 2.60 3.85
N LEU A 68 -1.05 1.49 4.28
CA LEU A 68 -0.47 0.58 5.25
C LEU A 68 0.28 -0.55 4.55
N PHE A 69 1.43 -0.93 5.12
CA PHE A 69 2.38 -1.86 4.50
C PHE A 69 2.99 -1.30 3.20
N CYS A 70 3.09 0.02 3.11
CA CYS A 70 3.39 0.76 1.88
C CYS A 70 4.74 0.46 1.21
N GLY A 71 5.67 -0.23 1.90
CA GLY A 71 6.98 -0.57 1.36
C GLY A 71 7.76 0.67 0.91
N THR A 72 8.10 0.71 -0.39
CA THR A 72 8.79 1.83 -1.05
C THR A 72 7.82 2.96 -1.46
N GLY A 73 6.57 2.91 -1.01
CA GLY A 73 5.59 3.98 -1.14
C GLY A 73 5.02 4.16 -2.54
N THR A 74 5.02 3.13 -3.37
CA THR A 74 4.56 3.20 -4.77
C THR A 74 3.09 3.63 -4.86
N ILE A 75 2.21 2.96 -4.12
CA ILE A 75 0.77 3.25 -4.16
C ILE A 75 0.48 4.65 -3.63
N GLY A 76 0.99 5.00 -2.44
CA GLY A 76 0.82 6.33 -1.86
C GLY A 76 1.29 7.47 -2.77
N GLN A 77 2.42 7.29 -3.49
CA GLN A 77 2.91 8.29 -4.44
C GLN A 77 2.01 8.44 -5.67
N ILE A 78 1.55 7.33 -6.24
CA ILE A 78 0.62 7.36 -7.38
C ILE A 78 -0.69 8.03 -6.95
N LEU A 79 -1.20 7.71 -5.75
CA LEU A 79 -2.40 8.35 -5.21
C LEU A 79 -2.20 9.85 -5.03
N ALA A 80 -1.07 10.28 -4.45
CA ALA A 80 -0.73 11.68 -4.25
C ALA A 80 -0.65 12.45 -5.58
N SER A 81 -0.08 11.85 -6.62
CA SER A 81 0.00 12.47 -7.95
C SER A 81 -1.36 12.73 -8.61
N LYS A 82 -2.41 12.06 -8.13
CA LYS A 82 -3.78 12.13 -8.67
C LYS A 82 -4.79 12.80 -7.73
N SER A 83 -4.36 13.23 -6.54
CA SER A 83 -5.22 13.80 -5.51
C SER A 83 -4.73 15.20 -5.15
N THR A 84 -5.62 16.20 -5.15
CA THR A 84 -5.22 17.60 -4.93
C THR A 84 -5.45 18.09 -3.49
N ASN A 85 -6.40 17.49 -2.76
CA ASN A 85 -6.86 17.99 -1.45
C ASN A 85 -6.85 16.91 -0.36
N THR A 86 -5.88 16.00 -0.41
CA THR A 86 -5.86 14.82 0.46
C THR A 86 -4.51 14.67 1.14
N LYS A 87 -4.54 14.46 2.46
CA LYS A 87 -3.33 14.10 3.20
C LYS A 87 -3.12 12.59 3.13
N ILE A 88 -1.98 12.15 2.62
CA ILE A 88 -1.67 10.72 2.49
C ILE A 88 -0.56 10.36 3.47
N ILE A 89 -0.74 9.23 4.17
CA ILE A 89 0.18 8.74 5.19
C ILE A 89 0.58 7.31 4.86
N GLY A 90 1.84 7.10 4.50
CA GLY A 90 2.43 5.78 4.32
C GLY A 90 3.05 5.26 5.63
N VAL A 91 2.71 4.03 6.02
CA VAL A 91 3.28 3.37 7.21
C VAL A 91 3.80 1.98 6.83
N ASP A 92 5.06 1.71 7.11
CA ASP A 92 5.69 0.38 7.00
C ASP A 92 6.67 0.19 8.17
N ILE A 93 6.89 -1.04 8.59
CA ILE A 93 7.84 -1.37 9.68
C ILE A 93 9.29 -1.39 9.17
N VAL A 94 9.51 -1.49 7.86
CA VAL A 94 10.83 -1.64 7.24
C VAL A 94 11.45 -0.27 6.97
N ALA A 95 12.35 0.16 7.86
CA ALA A 95 13.02 1.45 7.79
C ALA A 95 13.73 1.73 6.46
N SER A 96 14.36 0.72 5.85
CA SER A 96 15.02 0.87 4.55
C SER A 96 14.03 1.17 3.42
N ALA A 97 12.87 0.53 3.43
CA ALA A 97 11.83 0.75 2.44
C ALA A 97 11.25 2.17 2.56
N ILE A 98 11.04 2.67 3.78
CA ILE A 98 10.61 4.05 4.03
C ILE A 98 11.65 5.08 3.58
N LYS A 99 12.95 4.80 3.78
CA LYS A 99 14.02 5.67 3.25
C LYS A 99 13.98 5.75 1.72
N ASP A 100 13.75 4.63 1.04
CA ASP A 100 13.60 4.59 -0.41
C ASP A 100 12.32 5.32 -0.85
N ALA A 101 11.22 5.17 -0.10
CA ALA A 101 9.95 5.86 -0.36
C ALA A 101 10.10 7.38 -0.32
N ILE A 102 10.80 7.92 0.67
CA ILE A 102 11.08 9.36 0.79
C ILE A 102 11.93 9.87 -0.38
N LYS A 103 12.94 9.09 -0.80
CA LYS A 103 13.78 9.45 -1.95
C LYS A 103 12.96 9.46 -3.25
N ASN A 104 12.11 8.46 -3.46
CA ASN A 104 11.25 8.37 -4.62
C ASN A 104 10.21 9.49 -4.65
N ALA A 105 9.59 9.82 -3.51
CA ALA A 105 8.64 10.94 -3.43
C ALA A 105 9.33 12.27 -3.79
N LYS A 106 10.55 12.50 -3.30
CA LYS A 106 11.35 13.66 -3.69
C LYS A 106 11.68 13.68 -5.18
N ARG A 107 12.08 12.55 -5.75
CA ARG A 107 12.37 12.40 -7.20
C ARG A 107 11.16 12.73 -8.06
N ASN A 108 9.97 12.34 -7.59
CA ASN A 108 8.70 12.52 -8.29
C ASN A 108 8.02 13.87 -8.00
N ASN A 109 8.64 14.75 -7.22
CA ASN A 109 8.06 16.01 -6.76
C ASN A 109 6.66 15.83 -6.13
N ILE A 110 6.51 14.77 -5.33
CA ILE A 110 5.26 14.47 -4.65
C ILE A 110 5.22 15.21 -3.31
N ASP A 111 4.35 16.20 -3.22
CA ASP A 111 3.95 16.87 -1.99
C ASP A 111 2.73 16.18 -1.36
N GLY A 112 2.42 16.45 -0.09
CA GLY A 112 1.21 15.95 0.59
C GLY A 112 1.24 14.49 1.06
N LEU A 113 2.35 13.77 0.83
CA LEU A 113 2.60 12.41 1.30
C LEU A 113 3.64 12.39 2.43
N GLN A 114 3.29 11.77 3.56
CA GLN A 114 4.21 11.58 4.71
C GLN A 114 4.44 10.10 4.97
N PHE A 115 5.68 9.73 5.29
CA PHE A 115 6.06 8.34 5.55
C PHE A 115 6.54 8.14 6.99
N TYR A 116 6.14 7.02 7.60
CA TYR A 116 6.49 6.66 8.96
C TYR A 116 7.01 5.23 9.04
N THR A 117 8.12 5.04 9.75
CA THR A 117 8.63 3.71 10.09
C THR A 117 8.05 3.26 11.43
N ALA A 118 6.96 2.49 11.40
CA ALA A 118 6.27 2.07 12.62
C ALA A 118 5.43 0.80 12.43
N ASP A 119 5.13 0.12 13.55
CA ASP A 119 3.97 -0.77 13.60
C ASP A 119 2.70 0.06 13.51
N VAL A 120 1.70 -0.44 12.77
CA VAL A 120 0.42 0.27 12.55
C VAL A 120 -0.25 0.64 13.88
N GLY A 121 -0.27 -0.28 14.85
CA GLY A 121 -0.88 0.00 16.15
C GLY A 121 -0.11 1.05 16.95
N LYS A 122 1.22 0.99 16.91
CA LYS A 122 2.07 1.98 17.57
C LYS A 122 1.89 3.37 16.94
N PHE A 123 1.88 3.46 15.61
CA PHE A 123 1.66 4.70 14.87
C PHE A 123 0.35 5.38 15.29
N LEU A 124 -0.76 4.64 15.32
CA LEU A 124 -2.07 5.21 15.69
C LEU A 124 -2.11 5.74 17.13
N ASN A 125 -1.37 5.10 18.05
CA ASN A 125 -1.27 5.56 19.43
C ASN A 125 -0.42 6.83 19.55
N GLU A 126 0.65 6.94 18.78
CA GLU A 126 1.56 8.09 18.78
C GLU A 126 0.99 9.30 18.03
N HIS A 127 0.01 9.07 17.13
CA HIS A 127 -0.61 10.11 16.31
C HIS A 127 -2.13 10.24 16.51
N PRO A 128 -2.59 10.61 17.73
CA PRO A 128 -4.01 10.77 18.03
C PRO A 128 -4.69 11.86 17.19
N GLU A 129 -3.93 12.79 16.59
CA GLU A 129 -4.43 13.85 15.72
C GLU A 129 -5.09 13.35 14.42
N TYR A 130 -4.81 12.10 14.02
CA TYR A 130 -5.43 11.44 12.86
C TYR A 130 -6.68 10.65 13.21
N LYS A 131 -6.97 10.46 14.51
CA LYS A 131 -8.18 9.78 14.96
C LYS A 131 -9.42 10.46 14.38
N ASN A 132 -10.35 9.68 13.85
CA ASN A 132 -11.59 10.13 13.18
C ASN A 132 -11.40 10.96 11.89
N LYS A 133 -10.16 11.16 11.41
CA LYS A 133 -9.88 11.84 10.13
C LYS A 133 -9.54 10.88 9.00
N ILE A 134 -9.12 9.66 9.35
CA ILE A 134 -8.79 8.60 8.39
C ILE A 134 -10.10 8.06 7.83
N ARG A 135 -10.35 8.32 6.54
CA ARG A 135 -11.58 7.88 5.87
C ARG A 135 -11.34 6.75 4.87
N THR A 136 -10.13 6.66 4.33
CA THR A 136 -9.73 5.56 3.43
C THR A 136 -8.44 4.91 3.89
N ILE A 137 -8.40 3.58 3.85
CA ILE A 137 -7.20 2.78 4.12
C ILE A 137 -6.90 1.93 2.89
N ILE A 138 -5.64 1.92 2.47
CA ILE A 138 -5.11 1.01 1.46
C ILE A 138 -4.24 -0.02 2.19
N LEU A 139 -4.44 -1.30 1.88
CA LEU A 139 -3.71 -2.42 2.45
C LEU A 139 -3.00 -3.19 1.33
N ASP A 140 -1.67 -3.31 1.40
CA ASP A 140 -0.88 -4.19 0.53
C ASP A 140 0.09 -5.06 1.37
N PRO A 141 -0.43 -5.98 2.20
CA PRO A 141 0.39 -6.80 3.08
C PRO A 141 1.20 -7.85 2.30
N SER A 142 2.23 -8.39 2.96
CA SER A 142 2.97 -9.55 2.42
C SER A 142 2.07 -10.79 2.27
N ARG A 143 2.54 -11.80 1.52
CA ARG A 143 1.84 -13.08 1.27
C ARG A 143 1.28 -13.82 2.50
N ALA A 144 1.84 -13.57 3.69
CA ALA A 144 1.34 -14.11 4.95
C ALA A 144 -0.02 -13.51 5.39
N GLY A 145 -0.50 -12.46 4.71
CA GLY A 145 -1.67 -11.67 5.09
C GLY A 145 -1.39 -10.76 6.29
N ILE A 146 -2.46 -10.24 6.87
CA ILE A 146 -2.39 -9.38 8.06
C ILE A 146 -2.48 -10.26 9.31
N ALA A 147 -1.66 -9.98 10.32
CA ALA A 147 -1.79 -10.66 11.60
C ALA A 147 -3.16 -10.33 12.24
N PRO A 148 -3.91 -11.29 12.81
CA PRO A 148 -5.27 -11.03 13.31
C PRO A 148 -5.38 -9.85 14.28
N LYS A 149 -4.42 -9.70 15.21
CA LYS A 149 -4.37 -8.55 16.13
C LYS A 149 -4.18 -7.22 15.41
N THR A 150 -3.41 -7.19 14.33
CA THR A 150 -3.18 -5.99 13.51
C THR A 150 -4.42 -5.67 12.69
N LEU A 151 -5.10 -6.67 12.13
CA LEU A 151 -6.35 -6.49 11.41
C LEU A 151 -7.42 -5.84 12.30
N LEU A 152 -7.59 -6.33 13.53
CA LEU A 152 -8.52 -5.72 14.49
C LEU A 152 -8.18 -4.25 14.79
N LYS A 153 -6.90 -3.92 14.97
CA LYS A 153 -6.46 -2.51 15.13
C LYS A 153 -6.83 -1.66 13.92
N ILE A 154 -6.63 -2.18 12.70
CA ILE A 154 -7.01 -1.48 11.46
C ILE A 154 -8.53 -1.26 11.42
N ILE A 155 -9.32 -2.28 11.75
CA ILE A 155 -10.79 -2.19 11.81
C ILE A 155 -11.24 -1.11 12.80
N THR A 156 -10.56 -0.97 13.96
CA THR A 156 -10.90 0.04 14.97
C THR A 156 -10.63 1.49 14.55
N ILE A 157 -9.88 1.72 13.47
CA ILE A 157 -9.74 3.05 12.87
C ILE A 157 -11.10 3.54 12.36
N ASN A 158 -12.00 2.60 12.01
CA ASN A 158 -13.35 2.85 11.53
C ASN A 158 -13.37 3.81 10.31
N ALA A 159 -12.48 3.53 9.35
CA ALA A 159 -12.48 4.19 8.07
C ALA A 159 -13.75 3.84 7.28
N ASP A 160 -14.25 4.77 6.48
CA ASP A 160 -15.43 4.57 5.64
C ASP A 160 -15.14 3.54 4.54
N ARG A 161 -13.87 3.49 4.09
CA ARG A 161 -13.42 2.70 2.95
C ARG A 161 -12.10 1.98 3.21
N ILE A 162 -12.00 0.74 2.74
CA ILE A 162 -10.76 -0.03 2.73
C ILE A 162 -10.54 -0.65 1.35
N VAL A 163 -9.38 -0.40 0.74
CA VAL A 163 -8.93 -1.06 -0.50
C VAL A 163 -7.84 -2.06 -0.14
N TYR A 164 -8.12 -3.36 -0.30
CA TYR A 164 -7.20 -4.43 0.08
C TYR A 164 -6.65 -5.14 -1.16
N VAL A 165 -5.35 -4.96 -1.40
CA VAL A 165 -4.53 -5.71 -2.37
C VAL A 165 -3.97 -6.98 -1.73
N SER A 166 -4.07 -8.13 -2.40
CA SER A 166 -3.49 -9.37 -1.90
C SER A 166 -2.98 -10.29 -3.00
N CYS A 167 -1.76 -10.81 -2.80
CA CYS A 167 -1.17 -11.88 -3.60
C CYS A 167 -1.60 -13.29 -3.14
N ASN A 168 -2.47 -13.36 -2.12
CA ASN A 168 -2.98 -14.60 -1.55
C ASN A 168 -4.48 -14.46 -1.22
N PRO A 169 -5.38 -14.93 -2.12
CA PRO A 169 -6.82 -14.85 -1.91
C PRO A 169 -7.30 -15.58 -0.66
N ALA A 170 -6.63 -16.66 -0.24
CA ALA A 170 -7.07 -17.46 0.91
C ALA A 170 -6.94 -16.67 2.23
N THR A 171 -5.82 -15.97 2.42
CA THR A 171 -5.64 -15.10 3.60
C THR A 171 -6.54 -13.87 3.53
N GLN A 172 -6.76 -13.32 2.33
CA GLN A 172 -7.69 -12.19 2.17
C GLN A 172 -9.14 -12.60 2.49
N ALA A 173 -9.57 -13.81 2.14
CA ALA A 173 -10.89 -14.32 2.47
C ALA A 173 -11.10 -14.45 3.99
N ARG A 174 -10.11 -14.98 4.72
CA ARG A 174 -10.11 -15.01 6.20
C ARG A 174 -10.24 -13.60 6.79
N ASP A 175 -9.45 -12.66 6.28
CA ASP A 175 -9.47 -11.27 6.78
C ASP A 175 -10.82 -10.59 6.45
N THR A 176 -11.39 -10.90 5.28
CA THR A 176 -12.69 -10.41 4.82
C THR A 176 -13.81 -10.83 5.77
N GLU A 177 -13.85 -12.10 6.19
CA GLU A 177 -14.85 -12.56 7.16
C GLU A 177 -14.80 -11.74 8.45
N GLU A 178 -13.60 -11.45 8.94
CA GLU A 178 -13.43 -10.66 10.16
C GLU A 178 -13.84 -9.19 9.96
N MET A 179 -13.52 -8.60 8.82
CA MET A 179 -13.99 -7.25 8.46
C MET A 179 -15.52 -7.18 8.36
N MET A 180 -16.16 -8.21 7.80
CA MET A 180 -17.61 -8.29 7.67
C MET A 180 -18.32 -8.36 9.02
N LYS A 181 -17.78 -9.11 9.99
CA LYS A 181 -18.29 -9.11 11.39
C LYS A 181 -18.27 -7.72 12.02
N HIS A 182 -17.39 -6.85 11.54
CA HIS A 182 -17.24 -5.47 12.03
C HIS A 182 -17.90 -4.44 11.10
N GLY A 183 -18.86 -4.85 10.27
CA GLY A 183 -19.72 -3.94 9.51
C GLY A 183 -19.10 -3.40 8.22
N TYR A 184 -18.08 -4.05 7.67
CA TYR A 184 -17.64 -3.78 6.30
C TYR A 184 -18.33 -4.70 5.29
N GLN A 185 -18.60 -4.21 4.09
CA GLN A 185 -19.12 -5.01 2.97
C GLN A 185 -18.20 -4.93 1.77
N ILE A 186 -18.03 -6.05 1.08
CA ILE A 186 -17.42 -6.05 -0.26
C ILE A 186 -18.33 -5.30 -1.20
N LYS A 187 -17.81 -4.27 -1.86
CA LYS A 187 -18.50 -3.54 -2.93
C LYS A 187 -18.01 -3.97 -4.29
N LYS A 188 -16.71 -4.17 -4.44
CA LYS A 188 -16.09 -4.57 -5.72
C LYS A 188 -14.90 -5.48 -5.48
N ILE A 189 -14.65 -6.34 -6.46
CA ILE A 189 -13.46 -7.18 -6.54
C ILE A 189 -12.90 -7.09 -7.96
N SER A 190 -11.58 -6.98 -8.07
CA SER A 190 -10.84 -7.11 -9.33
C SER A 190 -9.74 -8.15 -9.16
N LEU A 191 -9.46 -8.88 -10.23
CA LEU A 191 -8.37 -9.84 -10.31
C LEU A 191 -7.34 -9.33 -11.32
N VAL A 192 -6.06 -9.47 -11.00
CA VAL A 192 -4.95 -9.04 -11.86
C VAL A 192 -3.94 -10.18 -12.00
N ASP A 193 -3.67 -10.55 -13.25
CA ASP A 193 -2.72 -11.61 -13.58
C ASP A 193 -1.28 -11.08 -13.58
N GLN A 194 -0.73 -10.91 -12.38
CA GLN A 194 0.64 -10.45 -12.17
C GLN A 194 1.70 -11.47 -12.60
N PHE A 195 1.34 -12.77 -12.56
CA PHE A 195 2.23 -13.88 -12.83
C PHE A 195 1.59 -14.86 -13.83
N PRO A 196 1.45 -14.48 -15.11
CA PRO A 196 0.86 -15.33 -16.13
C PRO A 196 1.54 -16.71 -16.19
N HIS A 197 0.75 -17.74 -16.50
CA HIS A 197 1.19 -19.14 -16.54
C HIS A 197 1.61 -19.74 -15.18
N THR A 198 1.22 -19.10 -14.07
CA THR A 198 1.38 -19.64 -12.72
C THR A 198 0.02 -19.81 -12.04
N SER A 199 0.01 -20.36 -10.82
CA SER A 199 -1.19 -20.44 -9.99
C SER A 199 -1.43 -19.17 -9.14
N HIS A 200 -0.55 -18.18 -9.23
CA HIS A 200 -0.66 -16.94 -8.47
C HIS A 200 -1.71 -16.01 -9.08
N ILE A 201 -2.44 -15.30 -8.23
CA ILE A 201 -3.42 -14.29 -8.62
C ILE A 201 -3.35 -13.12 -7.63
N GLU A 202 -3.28 -11.91 -8.15
CA GLU A 202 -3.44 -10.70 -7.35
C GLU A 202 -4.91 -10.30 -7.31
N THR A 203 -5.38 -9.90 -6.14
CA THR A 203 -6.76 -9.46 -5.93
C THR A 203 -6.80 -8.05 -5.36
N VAL A 204 -7.77 -7.26 -5.80
CA VAL A 204 -8.08 -5.94 -5.23
C VAL A 204 -9.52 -5.95 -4.80
N VAL A 205 -9.78 -5.81 -3.50
CA VAL A 205 -11.13 -5.78 -2.94
C VAL A 205 -11.40 -4.41 -2.34
N LEU A 206 -12.51 -3.80 -2.75
CA LEU A 206 -13.05 -2.59 -2.15
C LEU A 206 -14.08 -2.97 -1.09
N PHE A 207 -13.85 -2.50 0.12
CA PHE A 207 -14.77 -2.57 1.24
C PHE A 207 -15.30 -1.20 1.60
N GLU A 208 -16.57 -1.14 1.98
CA GLU A 208 -17.18 0.06 2.57
C GLU A 208 -17.87 -0.29 3.88
N LYS A 209 -17.81 0.65 4.82
CA LYS A 209 -18.52 0.56 6.10
C LYS A 209 -20.02 0.78 5.89
N ILE A 210 -20.84 -0.05 6.54
CA ILE A 210 -22.31 0.12 6.63
C ILE A 210 -22.63 1.11 7.74
#